data_AF-A0AAU1DGW2-F1
#
_entry.id   AF-A0AAU1DGW2-F1
#
_cell.length_a   1.000
_cell.length_b   1.000
_cell.length_c   1.000
_cell.angle_alpha   90.00
_cell.angle_beta   90.00
_cell.angle_gamma   90.00
#
_symmetry.space_group_name_H-M   'P 1'
#
loop_
_entity.id
_entity.type
_entity.pdbx_description
1 polymer ?
#
loop_
_entity_poly.entity_id
_entity_poly.type
_entity_poly.pdbx_seq_one_letter_code
_entity_poly.pdbx_strand_id
1 'polypeptide(L)'
;MTGTEFGVPGIQPVAEPVTYWVLYDDGSSGRIESTTGEPTLTSPGRLVTEAEYQARVDELKAANDAYVAEIQAEDEARQRQDFEALVASGLPDATARRLSGYEGQPDTETPEGD
;
A
#
# COMPACT_ATOMS: atom_id res chain seq x y z
N MET A 1 49.79 16.06 -42.74
CA MET A 1 48.66 17.01 -42.92
C MET A 1 47.45 16.44 -42.21
N THR A 2 47.17 16.99 -41.03
CA THR A 2 45.87 17.15 -40.35
C THR A 2 44.73 16.19 -40.70
N GLY A 3 44.57 15.15 -39.87
CA GLY A 3 43.26 14.57 -39.58
C GLY A 3 42.74 15.20 -38.30
N THR A 4 41.86 16.19 -38.43
CA THR A 4 41.18 16.81 -37.29
C THR A 4 40.03 15.89 -36.87
N GLU A 5 40.29 14.98 -35.95
CA GLU A 5 39.24 14.27 -35.22
C GLU A 5 38.61 15.26 -34.23
N PHE A 6 37.42 15.77 -34.57
CA PHE A 6 36.57 16.48 -33.62
C PHE A 6 35.97 15.47 -32.64
N GLY A 7 36.77 15.03 -31.66
CA GLY A 7 36.24 14.44 -30.44
C GLY A 7 35.47 15.51 -29.70
N VAL A 8 34.15 15.33 -29.57
CA VAL A 8 33.30 16.23 -28.79
C VAL A 8 33.77 16.20 -27.33
N PRO A 9 34.28 17.30 -26.75
CA PRO A 9 34.64 17.31 -25.34
C PRO A 9 33.35 17.34 -24.50
N GLY A 10 33.08 16.28 -23.74
CA GLY A 10 32.03 16.38 -22.70
C GLY A 10 31.27 15.12 -22.31
N ILE A 11 31.42 13.98 -22.99
CA ILE A 11 30.77 12.75 -22.52
C ILE A 11 31.70 12.06 -21.51
N GLN A 12 31.59 12.48 -20.25
CA GLN A 12 32.04 11.65 -19.13
C GLN A 12 31.30 10.30 -19.23
N PRO A 13 31.95 9.15 -18.97
CA PRO A 13 31.23 7.89 -18.94
C PRO A 13 30.07 8.05 -17.97
N VAL A 14 28.85 7.86 -18.45
CA VAL A 14 27.68 7.81 -17.57
C VAL A 14 27.90 6.59 -16.69
N ALA A 15 28.37 6.82 -15.48
CA ALA A 15 28.52 5.76 -14.50
C ALA A 15 27.16 5.08 -14.33
N GLU A 16 27.16 3.75 -14.30
CA GLU A 16 25.93 2.98 -14.15
C GLU A 16 25.23 3.40 -12.84
N PRO A 17 23.92 3.71 -12.87
CA PRO A 17 23.22 4.11 -11.66
C PRO A 17 23.24 2.95 -10.66
N VAL A 18 23.81 3.22 -9.48
CA VAL A 18 23.81 2.30 -8.36
C VAL A 18 22.60 2.62 -7.48
N THR A 19 21.81 1.59 -7.19
CA THR A 19 20.64 1.68 -6.32
C THR A 19 21.06 1.51 -4.87
N TYR A 20 20.68 2.47 -4.02
CA TYR A 20 20.85 2.44 -2.59
C TYR A 20 19.49 2.39 -1.91
N TRP A 21 19.38 1.53 -0.89
CA TRP A 21 18.18 1.38 -0.09
C TRP A 21 18.34 2.16 1.22
N VAL A 22 17.31 2.89 1.61
CA VAL A 22 17.37 3.80 2.75
C VAL A 22 16.24 3.50 3.71
N LEU A 23 16.56 3.41 5.00
CA LEU A 23 15.59 3.46 6.09
C LEU A 23 15.75 4.78 6.83
N TYR A 24 14.66 5.54 6.91
CA TYR A 24 14.62 6.80 7.64
C TYR A 24 14.17 6.58 9.08
N ASP A 25 14.59 7.47 9.97
CA ASP A 25 14.28 7.38 11.40
C ASP A 25 12.80 7.68 11.71
N ASP A 26 12.08 8.33 10.79
CA ASP A 26 10.63 8.53 10.87
C ASP A 26 9.82 7.24 10.61
N GLY A 27 10.50 6.15 10.25
CA GLY A 27 9.90 4.85 9.97
C GLY A 27 9.60 4.60 8.49
N SER A 28 9.73 5.63 7.64
CA SER A 28 9.66 5.51 6.19
C SER A 28 10.85 4.79 5.57
N SER A 29 10.65 4.23 4.39
CA SER A 29 11.68 3.58 3.59
C SER A 29 11.72 4.17 2.19
N GLY A 30 12.90 4.23 1.57
CA GLY A 30 13.09 4.84 0.26
C GLY A 30 14.20 4.21 -0.55
N ARG A 31 14.24 4.56 -1.84
CA ARG A 31 15.26 4.13 -2.79
C ARG A 31 15.91 5.36 -3.42
N ILE A 32 17.23 5.37 -3.47
CA ILE A 32 18.00 6.43 -4.13
C ILE A 32 18.86 5.81 -5.22
N GLU A 33 18.76 6.35 -6.42
CA GLU A 33 19.62 5.96 -7.56
C GLU A 33 20.71 7.02 -7.71
N SER A 34 21.98 6.61 -7.67
CA SER A 34 23.12 7.53 -7.75
C SER A 34 24.13 7.05 -8.78
N THR A 35 24.59 7.98 -9.63
CA THR A 35 25.64 7.76 -10.63
C THR A 35 26.99 8.36 -10.19
N THR A 36 27.02 9.13 -9.10
CA THR A 36 28.22 9.89 -8.65
C THR A 36 28.83 9.38 -7.35
N GLY A 37 28.30 8.30 -6.76
CA GLY A 37 28.81 7.69 -5.53
C GLY A 37 27.75 7.54 -4.43
N GLU A 38 28.18 7.44 -3.18
CA GLU A 38 27.27 7.29 -2.03
C GLU A 38 26.33 8.52 -1.92
N PRO A 39 25.00 8.33 -1.90
CA PRO A 39 24.06 9.43 -1.91
C PRO A 39 23.98 10.12 -0.54
N THR A 40 23.90 11.45 -0.54
CA THR A 40 23.62 12.22 0.67
C THR A 40 22.14 12.11 1.03
N LEU A 41 21.85 11.67 2.25
CA LEU A 41 20.48 11.64 2.76
C LEU A 41 20.03 13.05 3.18
N THR A 42 18.87 13.49 2.68
CA THR A 42 18.23 14.75 3.09
C THR A 42 17.53 14.67 4.44
N SER A 43 17.26 13.46 4.92
CA SER A 43 16.61 13.17 6.20
C SER A 43 17.47 12.23 7.05
N PRO A 44 17.36 12.28 8.39
CA PRO A 44 18.06 11.34 9.26
C PRO A 44 17.61 9.90 8.94
N GLY A 45 18.58 9.06 8.64
CA GLY A 45 18.36 7.69 8.19
C GLY A 45 19.68 6.98 7.97
N ARG A 46 19.61 5.74 7.49
CA ARG A 46 20.77 4.94 7.17
C ARG A 46 20.59 4.22 5.83
N LEU A 47 21.70 4.09 5.11
CA LEU A 47 21.77 3.18 3.98
C LEU A 47 21.75 1.75 4.53
N VAL A 48 20.89 0.92 3.96
CA VAL A 48 20.73 -0.48 4.33
C VAL A 48 20.94 -1.37 3.12
N THR A 49 21.11 -2.66 3.39
CA THR A 49 21.07 -3.67 2.32
C THR A 49 19.65 -3.82 1.75
N GLU A 50 19.55 -4.34 0.54
CA GLU A 50 18.25 -4.68 -0.07
C GLU A 50 17.44 -5.62 0.83
N ALA A 51 18.09 -6.59 1.46
CA ALA A 51 17.45 -7.55 2.35
C ALA A 51 16.83 -6.89 3.59
N GLU A 52 17.52 -5.92 4.19
CA GLU A 52 17.00 -5.15 5.33
C GLU A 52 15.84 -4.23 4.92
N TYR A 53 15.94 -3.59 3.75
CA TYR A 53 14.86 -2.80 3.19
C TYR A 53 13.62 -3.66 2.94
N GLN A 54 13.78 -4.81 2.30
CA GLN A 54 12.69 -5.72 1.99
C GLN A 54 12.03 -6.26 3.27
N ALA A 55 12.82 -6.66 4.26
CA ALA A 55 12.29 -7.07 5.57
C ALA A 55 11.44 -5.98 6.22
N ARG A 56 11.88 -4.71 6.13
CA ARG A 56 11.10 -3.58 6.66
C ARG A 56 9.82 -3.32 5.87
N VAL A 57 9.86 -3.43 4.54
CA VAL A 57 8.67 -3.30 3.69
C VAL A 57 7.66 -4.41 4.00
N ASP A 58 8.12 -5.64 4.18
CA ASP A 58 7.24 -6.77 4.52
C ASP A 58 6.60 -6.61 5.90
N GLU A 59 7.34 -6.12 6.89
CA GLU A 59 6.80 -5.77 8.20
C GLU A 59 5.71 -4.69 8.13
N LEU A 60 5.98 -3.60 7.40
CA LEU A 60 5.01 -2.51 7.20
C LEU A 60 3.76 -2.99 6.48
N LYS A 61 3.94 -3.85 5.47
CA LYS A 61 2.83 -4.45 4.73
C LYS A 61 1.98 -5.35 5.62
N ALA A 62 2.60 -6.19 6.44
CA ALA A 62 1.88 -7.06 7.38
C ALA A 62 1.10 -6.25 8.42
N ALA A 63 1.70 -5.19 8.95
CA ALA A 63 1.01 -4.29 9.88
C ALA A 63 -0.16 -3.56 9.22
N ASN A 64 0.00 -3.11 7.97
CA ASN A 64 -1.07 -2.46 7.22
C ASN A 64 -2.21 -3.43 6.90
N ASP A 65 -1.91 -4.65 6.48
CA ASP A 65 -2.91 -5.69 6.19
C ASP A 65 -3.73 -6.03 7.44
N ALA A 66 -3.07 -6.20 8.60
CA ALA A 66 -3.75 -6.43 9.87
C ALA A 66 -4.68 -5.26 10.25
N TYR A 67 -4.22 -4.02 10.08
CA TYR A 67 -5.03 -2.83 10.36
C TYR A 67 -6.21 -2.69 9.41
N VAL A 68 -6.02 -2.97 8.12
CA VAL A 68 -7.09 -2.96 7.12
C VAL A 68 -8.12 -4.05 7.43
N ALA A 69 -7.68 -5.25 7.82
CA ALA A 69 -8.56 -6.34 8.22
C ALA A 69 -9.39 -5.99 9.47
N GLU A 70 -8.79 -5.32 10.46
CA GLU A 70 -9.50 -4.82 11.65
C GLU A 70 -10.60 -3.82 11.26
N ILE A 71 -10.28 -2.81 10.44
CA ILE A 71 -11.26 -1.82 9.97
C ILE A 71 -12.39 -2.50 9.21
N GLN A 72 -12.08 -3.45 8.31
CA GLN A 72 -13.09 -4.16 7.53
C GLN A 72 -14.02 -4.98 8.43
N ALA A 73 -13.48 -5.65 9.45
CA ALA A 73 -14.28 -6.41 10.41
C ALA A 73 -15.19 -5.50 11.25
N GLU A 74 -14.72 -4.32 11.66
CA GLU A 74 -15.53 -3.32 12.36
C GLU A 74 -16.65 -2.77 11.46
N ASP A 75 -16.34 -2.46 10.21
CA ASP A 75 -17.31 -1.93 9.26
C ASP A 75 -18.38 -2.98 8.92
N GLU A 76 -17.99 -4.25 8.69
CA GLU A 76 -18.95 -5.35 8.47
C GLU A 76 -19.86 -5.54 9.69
N ALA A 77 -19.31 -5.53 10.90
CA ALA A 77 -20.10 -5.68 12.13
C ALA A 77 -21.11 -4.54 12.28
N ARG A 78 -20.71 -3.30 11.98
CA ARG A 78 -21.59 -2.13 12.00
C ARG A 78 -22.69 -2.24 10.95
N GLN A 79 -22.35 -2.56 9.70
CA GLN A 79 -23.32 -2.72 8.61
C GLN A 79 -24.36 -3.80 8.94
N ARG A 80 -23.93 -4.92 9.53
CA ARG A 80 -24.83 -6.00 9.98
C ARG A 80 -25.79 -5.51 11.07
N GLN A 81 -25.28 -4.80 12.08
CA GLN A 81 -26.13 -4.25 13.15
C GLN A 81 -27.15 -3.25 12.61
N ASP A 82 -26.75 -2.38 11.69
CA ASP A 82 -27.64 -1.43 11.03
C ASP A 82 -28.71 -2.14 10.20
N PHE A 83 -28.34 -3.20 9.48
CA PHE A 83 -29.30 -4.03 8.73
C PHE A 83 -30.34 -4.68 9.67
N GLU A 84 -29.90 -5.34 10.73
CA GLU A 84 -30.77 -5.99 11.71
C GLU A 84 -31.75 -4.99 12.36
N ALA A 85 -31.27 -3.80 12.71
CA ALA A 85 -32.08 -2.73 13.26
C ALA A 85 -33.15 -2.22 12.28
N LEU A 86 -32.80 -2.09 10.99
CA LEU A 86 -33.73 -1.66 9.94
C LEU A 86 -34.80 -2.73 9.66
N VAL A 87 -34.42 -4.01 9.62
CA VAL A 87 -35.36 -5.13 9.48
C VAL A 87 -36.30 -5.20 10.69
N ALA A 88 -35.77 -5.08 11.91
CA ALA A 88 -36.58 -5.04 13.13
C ALA A 88 -37.53 -3.84 13.19
N SER A 89 -37.20 -2.75 12.49
CA SER A 89 -38.07 -1.57 12.31
C SER A 89 -39.16 -1.78 11.25
N GLY A 90 -39.20 -2.95 10.62
CA GLY A 90 -40.20 -3.34 9.62
C GLY A 90 -39.86 -2.92 8.19
N LEU A 91 -38.61 -2.52 7.91
CA LEU A 91 -38.20 -2.26 6.53
C LEU A 91 -38.03 -3.59 5.78
N PRO A 92 -38.44 -3.65 4.50
CA PRO A 92 -38.13 -4.79 3.65
C PRO A 92 -36.61 -5.00 3.54
N ASP A 93 -36.21 -6.26 3.50
CA ASP A 93 -34.82 -6.70 3.46
C ASP A 93 -33.97 -5.98 2.38
N ALA A 94 -34.52 -5.89 1.16
CA ALA A 94 -33.88 -5.19 0.04
C ALA A 94 -33.63 -3.69 0.31
N THR A 95 -34.51 -3.05 1.09
CA THR A 95 -34.34 -1.65 1.49
C THR A 95 -33.35 -1.53 2.65
N ALA A 96 -33.43 -2.44 3.62
CA ALA A 96 -32.51 -2.49 4.75
C ALA A 96 -31.05 -2.68 4.29
N ARG A 97 -30.77 -3.55 3.31
CA ARG A 97 -29.42 -3.72 2.73
C ARG A 97 -28.91 -2.47 2.02
N ARG A 98 -29.75 -1.82 1.21
CA ARG A 98 -29.36 -0.59 0.50
C ARG A 98 -29.02 0.56 1.46
N LEU A 99 -29.67 0.61 2.62
CA LEU A 99 -29.47 1.67 3.61
C LEU A 99 -28.32 1.38 4.57
N SER A 100 -28.16 0.12 4.99
CA SER A 100 -27.05 -0.30 5.87
C SER A 100 -25.73 -0.48 5.12
N GLY A 101 -25.77 -0.70 3.80
CA GLY A 101 -24.59 -1.07 3.01
C GLY A 101 -24.19 -2.53 3.18
N TYR A 102 -24.94 -3.33 3.96
CA TYR A 102 -24.64 -4.74 4.18
C TYR A 102 -24.91 -5.56 2.91
N GLU A 103 -23.82 -6.00 2.27
CA GLU A 103 -23.85 -6.89 1.09
C GLU A 103 -23.78 -8.38 1.45
N GLY A 104 -23.81 -8.72 2.74
CA GLY A 104 -23.73 -10.09 3.23
C GLY A 104 -24.75 -11.02 2.60
N GLN A 105 -24.43 -12.31 2.63
CA GLN A 105 -25.22 -13.34 1.96
C GLN A 105 -26.67 -13.26 2.44
N PRO A 106 -27.66 -13.22 1.53
CA PRO A 106 -29.04 -13.22 1.96
C PRO A 106 -29.28 -14.41 2.87
N ASP A 107 -29.88 -14.17 4.03
CA ASP A 107 -30.62 -15.18 4.78
C ASP A 107 -31.77 -15.66 3.88
N THR A 108 -31.45 -16.49 2.88
CA THR A 108 -32.41 -17.25 2.10
C THR A 108 -32.87 -18.44 2.95
N GLU A 109 -33.55 -18.16 4.05
CA GLU A 109 -34.33 -19.14 4.78
C GLU A 109 -35.73 -18.59 5.03
N THR A 110 -36.49 -18.42 3.96
CA THR A 110 -37.94 -18.60 4.04
C THR A 110 -38.47 -19.20 2.73
N PRO A 111 -38.49 -20.54 2.59
CA PRO A 111 -39.57 -21.17 1.87
C PRO A 111 -40.80 -21.20 2.79
N GLU A 112 -41.60 -20.14 2.73
CA GLU A 112 -43.01 -20.19 3.15
C GLU A 112 -43.79 -20.82 1.98
N GLY A 113 -44.46 -21.94 2.23
CA GLY A 113 -45.36 -22.65 1.30
C GLY A 113 -45.38 -24.14 1.64
N ASP A 114 -46.49 -24.77 2.05
CA ASP A 114 -47.94 -24.51 1.86
C ASP A 114 -48.70 -24.82 3.17
#